data_AF-A0A3N4V1W2-F1
#
_entry.id   AF-A0A3N4V1W2-F1
#
_cell.length_a   1.000
_cell.length_b   1.000
_cell.length_c   1.000
_cell.angle_alpha   90.00
_cell.angle_beta   90.00
_cell.angle_gamma   90.00
#
_symmetry.space_group_name_H-M   'P 1'
#
loop_
_entity.id
_entity.type
_entity.pdbx_description
1 polymer ?
#
loop_
_entity_poly.entity_id
_entity_poly.type
_entity_poly.pdbx_seq_one_letter_code
_entity_poly.pdbx_strand_id
1 'polypeptide(L)'
;MTTLTFTPDSVPGALATAPSVREQRGGLTLVQLHDGLIRVTRPSGEVLGYVESYQHAEGERFRAKRFLPRQRRFVEIGEFWSRNDATDCFRFA
;
A
#
# COMPACT_ATOMS: atom_id res chain seq x y z
N MET A 1 1.82 25.11 18.70
CA MET A 1 2.73 24.21 17.98
C MET A 1 2.02 22.86 17.91
N THR A 2 1.44 22.54 16.77
CA THR A 2 0.40 21.50 16.63
C THR A 2 1.03 20.12 16.50
N THR A 3 0.86 19.25 17.51
CA THR A 3 1.27 17.85 17.43
C THR A 3 0.01 16.99 17.27
N LEU A 4 -0.10 16.32 16.12
CA LEU A 4 -1.22 15.45 15.75
C LEU A 4 -1.18 14.16 16.58
N THR A 5 -2.22 13.95 17.38
CA THR A 5 -2.48 12.69 18.10
C THR A 5 -2.94 11.62 17.10
N PHE A 6 -2.16 10.54 16.97
CA PHE A 6 -2.52 9.37 16.17
C PHE A 6 -3.23 8.36 17.09
N THR A 7 -4.56 8.33 17.06
CA THR A 7 -5.37 7.32 17.79
C THR A 7 -5.71 6.18 16.82
N PRO A 8 -5.13 4.97 16.94
CA PRO A 8 -5.68 3.81 16.28
C PRO A 8 -6.90 3.32 17.08
N ASP A 9 -8.09 3.80 16.72
CA ASP A 9 -9.36 3.22 17.16
C ASP A 9 -9.52 1.84 16.47
N SER A 10 -9.02 0.79 17.12
CA SER A 10 -9.30 -0.60 16.75
C SER A 10 -10.49 -1.09 17.56
N VAL A 11 -11.67 -1.02 16.95
CA VAL A 11 -12.87 -1.71 17.41
C VAL A 11 -12.70 -3.23 17.27
N PRO A 12 -12.84 -4.03 18.34
CA PRO A 12 -12.84 -5.48 18.25
C PRO A 12 -14.28 -5.96 18.09
N GLY A 13 -14.66 -6.39 16.89
CA GLY A 13 -15.90 -7.13 16.69
C GLY A 13 -16.75 -6.65 15.51
N ALA A 14 -16.34 -7.02 14.30
CA ALA A 14 -17.31 -7.25 13.24
C ALA A 14 -16.71 -8.24 12.25
N LEU A 15 -17.46 -9.29 11.93
CA LEU A 15 -17.29 -10.13 10.75
C LEU A 15 -17.61 -9.33 9.46
N ALA A 16 -17.14 -8.09 9.38
CA ALA A 16 -17.43 -7.15 8.32
C ALA A 16 -16.58 -7.48 7.10
N THR A 17 -17.24 -7.66 5.96
CA THR A 17 -16.67 -7.49 4.62
C THR A 17 -15.67 -6.34 4.66
N ALA A 18 -14.37 -6.66 4.60
CA ALA A 18 -13.32 -5.75 5.02
C ALA A 18 -13.45 -4.39 4.30
N PRO A 19 -13.57 -3.26 5.03
CA PRO A 19 -13.58 -1.96 4.41
C PRO A 19 -12.23 -1.76 3.73
N SER A 20 -12.23 -1.47 2.44
CA SER A 20 -11.03 -1.12 1.69
C SER A 20 -10.39 0.12 2.32
N VAL A 21 -9.39 -0.09 3.20
CA VAL A 21 -8.77 0.98 3.98
C VAL A 21 -7.99 1.89 3.02
N ARG A 22 -8.42 3.15 2.94
CA ARG A 22 -7.70 4.20 2.21
C ARG A 22 -6.79 4.97 3.16
N GLU A 23 -5.50 4.94 2.90
CA GLU A 23 -4.48 5.66 3.67
C GLU A 23 -3.79 6.69 2.78
N GLN A 24 -3.56 7.90 3.30
CA GLN A 24 -2.76 8.91 2.59
C GLN A 24 -1.39 9.03 3.24
N ARG A 25 -0.32 8.79 2.48
CA ARG A 25 1.07 8.92 2.94
C ARG A 25 1.91 9.72 1.97
N GLY A 26 2.56 10.78 2.46
CA GLY A 26 3.61 11.48 1.72
C GLY A 26 3.19 11.99 0.33
N GLY A 27 1.91 12.33 0.13
CA GLY A 27 1.38 12.71 -1.18
C GLY A 27 1.00 11.53 -2.07
N LEU A 28 0.85 10.33 -1.52
CA LEU A 28 0.33 9.12 -2.17
C LEU A 28 -0.94 8.65 -1.46
N THR A 29 -1.89 8.12 -2.21
CA THR A 29 -3.11 7.49 -1.72
C THR A 29 -3.00 5.99 -1.92
N LEU A 30 -2.94 5.26 -0.81
CA LEU A 30 -2.88 3.82 -0.73
C LEU A 30 -4.29 3.29 -0.49
N VAL A 31 -4.79 2.46 -1.39
CA VAL A 31 -6.11 1.85 -1.27
C VAL A 31 -5.91 0.37 -1.05
N GLN A 32 -6.11 -0.08 0.18
CA GLN A 32 -6.10 -1.50 0.50
C GLN A 32 -7.34 -2.15 -0.10
N LEU A 33 -7.15 -3.13 -0.96
CA LEU A 33 -8.20 -3.91 -1.60
C LEU A 33 -8.50 -5.13 -0.72
N HIS A 34 -8.46 -6.33 -1.30
CA HIS A 34 -8.60 -7.60 -0.60
C HIS A 34 -7.33 -8.44 -0.81
N ASP A 35 -7.14 -9.48 0.00
CA ASP A 35 -6.07 -10.46 -0.16
C ASP A 35 -4.64 -9.88 -0.04
N GLY A 36 -4.46 -8.84 0.78
CA GLY A 36 -3.14 -8.22 0.95
C GLY A 36 -2.72 -7.31 -0.21
N LEU A 37 -3.59 -7.11 -1.21
CA LEU A 37 -3.32 -6.22 -2.34
C LEU A 37 -3.65 -4.77 -1.98
N ILE A 38 -2.70 -3.89 -2.22
CA ILE A 38 -2.80 -2.46 -1.97
C ILE A 38 -2.52 -1.75 -3.29
N ARG A 39 -3.44 -0.89 -3.72
CA ARG A 39 -3.25 -0.06 -4.91
C ARG A 39 -2.66 1.29 -4.48
N VAL A 40 -1.54 1.66 -5.09
CA VAL A 40 -0.87 2.95 -4.85
C VAL A 40 -1.24 3.91 -5.96
N THR A 41 -1.83 5.04 -5.57
CA THR A 41 -2.29 6.09 -6.49
C THR A 41 -1.74 7.45 -6.06
N ARG A 42 -1.62 8.38 -7.00
CA ARG A 42 -1.40 9.80 -6.70
C ARG A 42 -2.72 10.45 -6.28
N PRO A 43 -2.69 11.55 -5.51
CA PRO A 43 -3.87 12.37 -5.21
C PRO A 43 -4.54 12.90 -6.48
N SER A 44 -3.79 13.02 -7.58
CA SER A 44 -4.31 13.35 -8.92
C SER A 44 -5.14 12.24 -9.57
N GLY A 45 -5.21 11.04 -8.96
CA GLY A 45 -5.94 9.87 -9.48
C GLY A 45 -5.10 8.91 -10.34
N GLU A 46 -3.84 9.25 -10.63
CA GLU A 46 -2.95 8.39 -11.41
C GLU A 46 -2.53 7.16 -10.61
N VAL A 47 -2.66 5.96 -11.21
CA VAL A 47 -2.21 4.72 -10.59
C VAL A 47 -0.71 4.56 -10.81
N LEU A 48 0.06 4.57 -9.72
CA LEU A 48 1.50 4.34 -9.77
C LEU A 48 1.85 2.86 -9.77
N GLY A 49 1.04 2.05 -9.09
CA GLY A 49 1.30 0.63 -8.97
C GLY A 49 0.49 -0.04 -7.88
N TYR A 50 0.99 -1.20 -7.49
CA TYR A 50 0.37 -2.11 -6.53
C TYR A 50 1.44 -2.64 -5.59
N VAL A 51 1.08 -2.83 -4.33
CA VAL A 51 1.86 -3.56 -3.33
C VAL A 51 1.04 -4.77 -2.96
N GLU A 52 1.62 -5.95 -3.12
CA GLU A 52 0.98 -7.23 -2.83
C GLU A 52 1.64 -7.82 -1.59
N SER A 53 0.88 -8.07 -0.53
CA SER A 53 1.37 -8.88 0.59
C SER A 53 1.19 -10.36 0.28
N TYR A 54 2.23 -11.14 0.52
CA TYR A 54 2.24 -12.57 0.28
C TYR A 54 2.85 -13.28 1.49
N GLN A 55 2.32 -14.46 1.80
CA GLN A 55 2.85 -15.31 2.86
C GLN A 55 4.07 -16.05 2.33
N HIS A 56 5.23 -15.78 2.91
CA HIS A 56 6.48 -16.48 2.65
C HIS A 56 6.79 -17.44 3.81
N ALA A 57 7.65 -18.43 3.57
CA ALA A 57 8.01 -19.45 4.58
C ALA A 57 8.63 -18.88 5.87
N GLU A 58 9.15 -17.65 5.83
CA GLU A 58 9.77 -16.94 6.97
C GLU A 58 8.87 -15.85 7.56
N GLY A 59 7.72 -15.55 6.94
CA GLY A 59 6.83 -14.47 7.36
C GLY A 59 6.11 -13.77 6.21
N GLU A 60 5.34 -12.73 6.53
CA GLU A 60 4.68 -11.90 5.53
C GLU A 60 5.69 -11.02 4.78
N ARG A 61 5.60 -11.01 3.46
CA ARG A 61 6.39 -10.13 2.59
C ARG A 61 5.50 -9.27 1.71
N PHE A 62 6.02 -8.13 1.32
CA PHE A 62 5.35 -7.11 0.52
C PHE A 62 6.12 -6.92 -0.78
N ARG A 63 5.50 -7.28 -1.90
CA ARG A 63 6.06 -7.11 -3.24
C ARG A 63 5.51 -5.84 -3.87
N ALA A 64 6.41 -4.90 -4.20
CA ALA A 64 6.07 -3.66 -4.84
C ALA A 64 6.14 -3.79 -6.37
N LYS A 65 5.03 -3.53 -7.05
CA LYS A 65 4.87 -3.58 -8.51
C LYS A 65 4.50 -2.19 -9.03
N ARG A 66 5.38 -1.56 -9.80
CA ARG A 66 5.09 -0.28 -10.46
C ARG A 66 4.45 -0.49 -11.82
N PHE A 67 3.41 0.28 -12.11
CA PHE A 67 2.84 0.34 -13.44
C PHE A 67 3.63 1.33 -14.29
N LEU A 68 4.18 0.87 -15.42
CA LEU A 68 4.83 1.72 -16.40
C LEU A 68 3.85 2.02 -17.53
N PRO A 69 3.21 3.22 -17.56
CA PRO A 69 2.20 3.53 -18.56
C PRO A 69 2.76 3.52 -19.99
N ARG A 70 4.04 3.88 -20.17
CA ARG A 70 4.74 3.82 -21.47
C ARG A 70 4.83 2.41 -22.05
N GLN A 71 4.91 1.39 -21.20
CA GLN A 71 5.08 -0.01 -21.61
C GLN A 71 3.82 -0.86 -21.34
N ARG A 72 2.78 -0.26 -20.74
CA ARG A 72 1.55 -0.92 -20.26
C ARG A 72 1.85 -2.21 -19.49
N ARG A 73 2.94 -2.20 -18.72
CA ARG A 73 3.46 -3.38 -18.01
C ARG A 73 3.67 -3.05 -16.54
N PHE A 74 3.49 -4.07 -15.71
CA PHE A 74 3.87 -4.06 -14.31
C PHE A 74 5.32 -4.53 -14.18
N VAL A 75 6.14 -3.73 -13.52
CA VAL A 75 7.52 -4.07 -13.19
C VAL A 75 7.63 -4.17 -11.69
N GLU A 76 8.12 -5.31 -11.21
CA GLU A 76 8.45 -5.52 -9.82
C GLU A 76 9.68 -4.66 -9.48
N ILE A 77 9.49 -3.66 -8.61
CA ILE A 77 10.55 -2.72 -8.23
C ILE A 77 11.30 -3.19 -6.99
N GLY A 78 10.71 -4.08 -6.20
CA GLY A 78 11.35 -4.65 -5.02
C GLY A 78 10.41 -5.50 -4.17
N GLU A 79 11.01 -6.25 -3.26
CA GLU A 79 10.34 -7.08 -2.27
C GLU A 79 10.86 -6.71 -0.90
N PHE A 80 9.94 -6.50 0.04
CA PHE A 80 10.23 -5.92 1.33
C PHE A 80 9.52 -6.71 2.42
N TRP A 81 10.08 -6.74 3.61
CA TRP A 81 9.43 -7.35 4.78
C TRP A 81 8.43 -6.41 5.45
N SER A 82 8.46 -5.13 5.09
CA SER A 82 7.62 -4.09 5.68
C SER A 82 6.82 -3.37 4.61
N ARG A 83 5.51 -3.25 4.85
CA ARG A 83 4.60 -2.43 4.02
C ARG A 83 5.11 -1.00 3.86
N ASN A 84 5.62 -0.40 4.94
CA ASN A 84 6.10 0.98 4.94
C ASN A 84 7.27 1.17 3.96
N ASP A 85 8.22 0.22 3.96
CA ASP A 85 9.39 0.25 3.07
C ASP A 85 8.99 0.07 1.60
N ALA A 86 8.10 -0.90 1.34
CA ALA A 86 7.52 -1.12 0.01
C ALA A 86 6.84 0.14 -0.55
N THR A 87 6.10 0.87 0.30
CA THR A 87 5.38 2.08 -0.11
C THR A 87 6.29 3.29 -0.30
N ASP A 88 7.36 3.38 0.49
CA ASP A 88 8.34 4.46 0.39
C ASP A 88 9.15 4.38 -0.92
N CYS A 89 9.38 3.17 -1.44
CA CYS A 89 9.98 2.96 -2.75
C CYS A 89 9.22 3.69 -3.89
N PHE A 90 7.88 3.81 -3.81
CA PHE A 90 7.08 4.55 -4.80
C PHE A 90 7.20 6.07 -4.69
N ARG A 91 7.67 6.57 -3.55
CA ARG A 91 7.85 8.01 -3.32
C ARG A 91 9.11 8.54 -4.00
N PHE A 92 10.15 7.72 -4.09
CA PHE A 92 11.44 8.08 -4.68
C PHE A 92 11.58 7.72 -6.17
N ALA A 93 10.63 6.99 -6.75
CA ALA A 93 10.71 6.43 -8.09
C ALA A 93 9.98 7.24 -9.18
#